data_AF-A0A3G2R8E3-F1
#
_entry.id   AF-A0A3G2R8E3-F1
#
_cell.length_a   1.000
_cell.length_b   1.000
_cell.length_c   1.000
_cell.angle_alpha   90.00
_cell.angle_beta   90.00
_cell.angle_gamma   90.00
#
_symmetry.space_group_name_H-M   'P 1'
#
loop_
_entity.id
_entity.type
_entity.pdbx_description
1 polymer ?
#
loop_
_entity_poly.entity_id
_entity_poly.type
_entity_poly.pdbx_seq_one_letter_code
_entity_poly.pdbx_strand_id
1 'polypeptide(L)'
;MKNFYWIKKCPIAGHIYIILILLTAVMVVKLLYGENPAMEVFRYWAPLSGRIIVIDAGHGGVDGGTYHSDGTLEKNINLQVALELKRLLEKSGANVIMTRTKDVALDRLNNKSEYRHRRDLIARADIINRAHPDLF
;
A
#
# COMPACT_ATOMS: atom_id res chain seq x y z
N MET A 1 28.95 74.45 -17.38
CA MET A 1 29.26 73.00 -17.26
C MET A 1 28.23 72.33 -16.36
N LYS A 2 27.40 71.43 -16.89
CA LYS A 2 26.87 70.20 -16.27
C LYS A 2 25.75 69.65 -17.16
N ASN A 3 26.14 68.74 -18.06
CA ASN A 3 25.24 67.92 -18.88
C ASN A 3 24.50 66.93 -17.97
N PHE A 4 23.21 67.12 -17.78
CA PHE A 4 22.34 66.19 -17.07
C PHE A 4 21.76 65.20 -18.08
N TYR A 5 22.47 64.08 -18.29
CA TYR A 5 22.00 62.99 -19.14
C TYR A 5 20.77 62.35 -18.51
N TRP A 6 19.59 62.65 -19.08
CA TRP A 6 18.34 61.95 -18.82
C TRP A 6 18.43 60.53 -19.37
N ILE A 7 18.79 59.58 -18.53
CA ILE A 7 18.63 58.15 -18.83
C ILE A 7 17.12 57.87 -18.89
N LYS A 8 16.56 57.85 -20.11
CA LYS A 8 15.21 57.30 -20.31
C LYS A 8 15.26 55.84 -19.87
N LYS A 9 14.73 55.52 -18.69
CA LYS A 9 14.57 54.12 -18.26
C LYS A 9 13.74 53.40 -19.32
N CYS A 10 14.35 52.45 -20.02
CA CYS A 10 13.66 51.63 -21.01
C CYS A 10 12.52 50.89 -20.29
N PRO A 11 11.24 51.11 -20.66
CA PRO A 11 10.10 50.52 -19.96
C PRO A 11 10.16 48.98 -19.95
N ILE A 12 10.86 48.41 -20.92
CA ILE A 12 11.14 46.98 -21.08
C ILE A 12 11.82 46.39 -19.83
N ALA A 13 12.76 47.12 -19.21
CA ALA A 13 13.48 46.64 -18.03
C ALA A 13 12.58 46.53 -16.78
N GLY A 14 11.60 47.43 -16.64
CA GLY A 14 10.63 47.37 -15.53
C GLY A 14 9.69 46.17 -15.64
N HIS A 15 9.26 45.83 -16.86
CA HIS A 15 8.42 44.66 -17.10
C HIS A 15 9.17 43.36 -16.80
N ILE A 16 10.48 43.28 -17.13
CA ILE A 16 11.32 42.12 -16.80
C ILE A 16 11.39 41.89 -15.29
N TYR A 17 11.61 42.94 -14.48
CA TYR A 17 11.65 42.81 -13.01
C TYR A 17 10.32 42.34 -12.42
N ILE A 18 9.20 42.85 -12.93
CA ILE A 18 7.86 42.42 -12.49
C ILE A 18 7.62 40.95 -12.83
N ILE A 19 7.98 40.51 -14.05
CA ILE A 19 7.87 39.11 -14.47
C ILE A 19 8.72 38.20 -13.58
N LEU A 20 9.95 38.59 -13.25
CA LEU A 20 10.83 37.82 -12.37
C LEU A 20 10.28 37.69 -10.95
N ILE A 21 9.70 38.77 -10.40
CA ILE A 21 9.04 38.76 -9.09
C ILE A 21 7.81 37.83 -9.11
N LEU A 22 7.01 37.88 -10.18
CA LEU A 22 5.85 37.00 -10.33
C LEU A 22 6.27 35.52 -10.46
N LEU A 23 7.30 35.22 -11.25
CA LEU A 23 7.83 33.85 -11.40
C LEU A 23 8.39 33.31 -10.09
N THR A 24 9.15 34.12 -9.35
CA THR A 24 9.68 33.73 -8.04
C THR A 24 8.56 33.56 -7.01
N ALA A 25 7.55 34.43 -7.00
CA ALA A 25 6.38 34.26 -6.15
C ALA A 25 5.62 32.96 -6.47
N VAL A 26 5.41 32.63 -7.74
CA VAL A 26 4.79 31.36 -8.17
C VAL A 26 5.62 30.15 -7.76
N MET A 27 6.95 30.22 -7.91
CA MET A 27 7.88 29.17 -7.45
C MET A 27 7.79 28.97 -5.94
N VAL A 28 7.79 30.05 -5.15
CA VAL A 28 7.67 30.00 -3.69
C VAL A 28 6.31 29.44 -3.28
N VAL A 29 5.22 29.86 -3.92
CA VAL A 29 3.88 29.30 -3.68
C VAL A 29 3.84 27.81 -3.99
N LYS A 30 4.47 27.35 -5.08
CA LYS A 30 4.61 25.91 -5.38
C LYS A 30 5.47 25.16 -4.35
N LEU A 31 6.51 25.77 -3.80
CA LEU A 31 7.31 25.13 -2.76
C LEU A 31 6.59 25.07 -1.40
N LEU A 32 5.77 26.07 -1.09
CA LEU A 32 5.01 26.13 0.16
C LEU A 32 3.72 25.31 0.12
N TYR A 33 3.05 25.23 -1.03
CA TYR A 33 1.71 24.64 -1.17
C TYR A 33 1.56 23.64 -2.33
N GLY A 34 2.58 23.48 -3.17
CA GLY A 34 2.56 22.49 -4.24
C GLY A 34 2.76 21.09 -3.68
N GLU A 35 2.09 20.11 -4.30
CA GLU A 35 2.31 18.70 -3.96
C GLU A 35 3.77 18.34 -4.18
N ASN A 36 4.34 17.58 -3.24
CA ASN A 36 5.71 17.11 -3.36
C ASN A 36 5.77 16.07 -4.49
N PRO A 37 6.47 16.32 -5.62
CA PRO A 37 6.52 15.37 -6.73
C PRO A 37 7.13 14.02 -6.33
N ALA A 38 7.95 13.98 -5.26
CA ALA A 38 8.45 12.73 -4.70
C ALA A 38 7.31 11.87 -4.12
N MET A 39 6.29 12.49 -3.53
CA MET A 39 5.11 11.78 -3.02
C MET A 39 4.24 11.25 -4.17
N GLU A 40 4.09 11.98 -5.26
CA GLU A 40 3.37 11.52 -6.44
C GLU A 40 4.04 10.28 -7.06
N VAL A 41 5.36 10.35 -7.26
CA VAL A 41 6.18 9.23 -7.73
C VAL A 41 6.06 8.05 -6.76
N PHE A 42 6.18 8.29 -5.46
CA PHE A 42 6.02 7.24 -4.46
C PHE A 42 4.65 6.56 -4.53
N ARG A 43 3.56 7.33 -4.62
CA ARG A 43 2.19 6.78 -4.76
C ARG A 43 2.01 5.98 -6.05
N TYR A 44 2.71 6.33 -7.13
CA TYR A 44 2.70 5.56 -8.36
C TYR A 44 3.35 4.18 -8.21
N TRP A 45 4.51 4.11 -7.54
CA TRP A 45 5.24 2.86 -7.34
C TRP A 45 4.71 2.00 -6.19
N ALA A 46 4.13 2.62 -5.15
CA ALA A 46 3.57 1.97 -3.98
C ALA A 46 2.09 2.37 -3.78
N PRO A 47 1.20 2.01 -4.72
CA PRO A 47 -0.20 2.46 -4.71
C PRO A 47 -1.00 1.96 -3.50
N LEU A 48 -0.53 0.91 -2.83
CA LEU A 48 -1.17 0.33 -1.65
C LEU A 48 -0.49 0.75 -0.34
N SER A 49 0.43 1.72 -0.38
CA SER A 49 1.11 2.24 0.81
C SER A 49 0.10 2.65 1.89
N GLY A 50 0.26 2.08 3.08
CA GLY A 50 -0.60 2.34 4.24
C GLY A 50 -1.88 1.51 4.29
N ARG A 51 -2.14 0.64 3.31
CA ARG A 51 -3.27 -0.30 3.33
C ARG A 51 -2.92 -1.56 4.10
N ILE A 52 -3.85 -2.05 4.91
CA ILE A 52 -3.77 -3.33 5.60
C ILE A 52 -4.65 -4.32 4.85
N ILE A 53 -4.04 -5.38 4.31
CA ILE A 53 -4.74 -6.44 3.58
C ILE A 53 -4.51 -7.75 4.32
N VAL A 54 -5.59 -8.49 4.59
CA VAL A 54 -5.47 -9.84 5.15
C VAL A 54 -5.72 -10.87 4.05
N ILE A 55 -4.89 -11.90 3.98
CA ILE A 55 -5.07 -13.03 3.07
C ILE A 55 -5.34 -14.29 3.88
N ASP A 56 -6.46 -14.96 3.61
CA ASP A 56 -6.74 -16.27 4.17
C ASP A 56 -6.29 -17.41 3.25
N ALA A 57 -5.19 -18.07 3.63
CA ALA A 57 -4.79 -19.30 2.98
C ALA A 57 -5.69 -20.44 3.51
N GLY A 58 -6.77 -20.76 2.79
CA GLY A 58 -7.76 -21.77 3.19
C GLY A 58 -7.16 -23.14 3.52
N HIS A 59 -7.87 -23.92 4.35
CA HIS A 59 -7.46 -25.24 4.86
C HIS A 59 -6.11 -25.23 5.59
N GLY A 60 -5.49 -26.39 5.82
CA GLY A 60 -4.17 -26.50 6.45
C GLY A 60 -4.06 -27.62 7.49
N GLY A 61 -2.85 -28.14 7.66
CA GLY A 61 -2.58 -29.27 8.55
C GLY A 61 -3.35 -30.51 8.10
N VAL A 62 -4.15 -31.07 8.99
CA VAL A 62 -4.96 -32.28 8.69
C VAL A 62 -6.18 -31.98 7.80
N ASP A 63 -6.55 -30.71 7.62
CA ASP A 63 -7.56 -30.32 6.64
C ASP A 63 -6.91 -30.14 5.26
N GLY A 64 -7.08 -31.14 4.39
CA GLY A 64 -6.54 -31.18 3.02
C GLY A 64 -7.26 -30.27 2.03
N GLY A 65 -8.52 -29.94 2.33
CA GLY A 65 -9.49 -29.51 1.30
C GLY A 65 -9.74 -30.61 0.27
N THR A 66 -10.08 -30.19 -0.94
CA THR A 66 -10.27 -31.08 -2.08
C THR A 66 -8.93 -31.67 -2.55
N TYR A 67 -8.95 -32.86 -3.15
CA TYR A 67 -7.78 -33.47 -3.74
C TYR A 67 -8.02 -33.88 -5.20
N HIS A 68 -6.96 -33.89 -6.01
CA HIS A 68 -6.98 -34.43 -7.37
C HIS A 68 -6.41 -35.87 -7.40
N SER A 69 -6.68 -36.60 -8.48
CA SER A 69 -6.25 -38.01 -8.62
C SER A 69 -4.73 -38.20 -8.61
N ASP A 70 -3.96 -37.14 -8.87
CA ASP A 70 -2.49 -37.14 -8.82
C ASP A 70 -1.92 -36.88 -7.42
N GLY A 71 -2.77 -36.66 -6.41
CA GLY A 71 -2.36 -36.38 -5.03
C GLY A 71 -2.21 -34.88 -4.71
N THR A 72 -2.52 -33.99 -5.65
CA THR A 72 -2.56 -32.54 -5.39
C THR A 72 -3.64 -32.21 -4.36
N LEU A 73 -3.29 -31.44 -3.33
CA LEU A 73 -4.21 -30.98 -2.28
C LEU A 73 -4.49 -29.49 -2.42
N GLU A 74 -5.77 -29.10 -2.29
CA GLU A 74 -6.23 -27.72 -2.32
C GLU A 74 -5.45 -26.82 -1.34
N LYS A 75 -5.20 -27.30 -0.12
CA LYS A 75 -4.45 -26.54 0.89
C LYS A 75 -3.06 -26.10 0.43
N ASN A 76 -2.42 -26.89 -0.44
CA ASN A 76 -1.07 -26.63 -0.93
C ASN A 76 -1.11 -25.52 -1.99
N ILE A 77 -2.06 -25.60 -2.92
CA ILE A 77 -2.29 -24.56 -3.93
C ILE A 77 -2.65 -23.25 -3.22
N ASN A 78 -3.60 -23.29 -2.28
CA ASN A 78 -4.02 -22.10 -1.52
C ASN A 78 -2.85 -21.43 -0.80
N LEU A 79 -1.96 -22.20 -0.17
CA LEU A 79 -0.78 -21.64 0.49
C LEU A 79 0.19 -21.00 -0.49
N GLN A 80 0.48 -21.68 -1.61
CA GLN A 80 1.42 -21.18 -2.62
C GLN A 80 0.91 -19.88 -3.26
N VAL A 81 -0.36 -19.86 -3.68
CA VAL A 81 -0.99 -18.67 -4.25
C VAL A 81 -1.02 -17.52 -3.24
N ALA A 82 -1.38 -17.80 -1.98
CA ALA A 82 -1.45 -16.77 -0.95
C ALA A 82 -0.07 -16.16 -0.61
N LEU A 83 1.00 -16.96 -0.59
CA LEU A 83 2.36 -16.47 -0.38
C LEU A 83 2.83 -15.58 -1.54
N GLU A 84 2.52 -15.96 -2.77
CA GLU A 84 2.88 -15.16 -3.94
C GLU A 84 2.07 -13.87 -4.01
N LEU A 85 0.77 -13.93 -3.72
CA LEU A 85 -0.09 -12.74 -3.63
C LEU A 85 0.42 -11.79 -2.54
N LYS A 86 0.80 -12.31 -1.36
CA LYS A 86 1.43 -11.52 -0.30
C LYS A 86 2.65 -10.77 -0.83
N ARG A 87 3.57 -11.48 -1.48
CA ARG A 87 4.81 -10.90 -2.02
C ARG A 87 4.52 -9.75 -3.00
N LEU A 88 3.53 -9.93 -3.87
CA LEU A 88 3.14 -8.91 -4.85
C LEU A 88 2.50 -7.68 -4.19
N LEU A 89 1.60 -7.89 -3.23
CA LEU A 89 0.93 -6.79 -2.51
C LEU A 89 1.91 -6.00 -1.63
N GLU A 90 2.82 -6.67 -0.92
CA GLU A 90 3.89 -6.02 -0.15
C GLU A 90 4.83 -5.21 -1.05
N LYS A 91 5.15 -5.72 -2.25
CA LYS A 91 5.93 -4.97 -3.25
C LYS A 91 5.21 -3.69 -3.70
N SER A 92 3.87 -3.68 -3.69
CA SER A 92 3.05 -2.50 -3.96
C SER A 92 2.81 -1.61 -2.73
N GLY A 93 3.44 -1.90 -1.59
CA GLY A 93 3.42 -1.09 -0.38
C GLY A 93 2.37 -1.47 0.66
N ALA A 94 1.57 -2.52 0.43
CA ALA A 94 0.59 -2.97 1.41
C ALA A 94 1.26 -3.62 2.64
N ASN A 95 0.65 -3.45 3.81
CA ASN A 95 0.92 -4.28 4.97
C ASN A 95 0.05 -5.54 4.90
N VAL A 96 0.66 -6.70 4.66
CA VAL A 96 -0.08 -7.94 4.42
C VAL A 96 0.01 -8.88 5.62
N ILE A 97 -1.14 -9.25 6.15
CA ILE A 97 -1.29 -10.24 7.22
C ILE A 97 -1.87 -11.51 6.62
N MET A 98 -1.36 -12.68 7.03
CA MET A 98 -1.91 -13.96 6.58
C MET A 98 -2.48 -14.74 7.77
N THR A 99 -3.58 -15.46 7.55
CA THR A 99 -4.13 -16.38 8.59
C THR A 99 -3.17 -17.53 8.89
N ARG A 100 -2.47 -18.05 7.87
CA ARG A 100 -1.35 -18.98 8.01
C ARG A 100 -0.28 -18.75 6.93
N THR A 101 0.97 -19.03 7.27
CA THR A 101 2.14 -18.97 6.36
C THR A 101 2.81 -20.33 6.16
N LYS A 102 2.26 -21.37 6.79
CA LYS A 102 2.74 -22.76 6.73
C LYS A 102 1.54 -23.70 6.61
N ASP A 103 1.80 -24.97 6.33
CA ASP A 103 0.78 -26.01 6.33
C ASP A 103 0.41 -26.43 7.76
N VAL A 104 -0.44 -25.63 8.40
CA VAL A 104 -0.90 -25.83 9.78
C VAL A 104 -2.40 -25.58 9.87
N ALA A 105 -3.06 -26.29 10.80
CA ALA A 105 -4.40 -25.95 11.24
C ALA A 105 -4.33 -24.89 12.37
N LEU A 106 -5.34 -24.04 12.44
CA LEU A 106 -5.48 -22.96 13.43
C LEU A 106 -6.49 -23.30 14.54
N ASP A 107 -7.07 -24.50 14.51
CA ASP A 107 -8.09 -24.98 15.45
C ASP A 107 -7.67 -24.98 16.92
N ARG A 108 -6.36 -24.88 17.20
CA ARG A 108 -5.78 -24.79 18.55
C ARG A 108 -5.67 -23.36 19.09
N LEU A 109 -5.86 -22.35 18.23
CA LEU A 109 -5.81 -20.94 18.63
C LEU A 109 -7.11 -20.44 19.25
N ASN A 110 -8.15 -21.28 19.24
CA ASN A 110 -9.47 -20.98 19.74
C ASN A 110 -10.01 -22.21 20.49
N ASN A 111 -10.97 -22.04 21.40
CA ASN A 111 -11.63 -23.11 22.14
C ASN A 111 -13.17 -22.96 22.22
N LYS A 112 -13.77 -22.06 21.44
CA LYS A 112 -15.21 -21.71 21.48
C LYS A 112 -16.14 -22.78 20.87
N SER A 113 -15.63 -23.97 20.53
CA SER A 113 -16.38 -25.05 19.89
C SER A 113 -15.72 -26.41 20.12
N GLU A 114 -16.52 -27.45 20.31
CA GLU A 114 -16.01 -28.84 20.39
C GLU A 114 -15.50 -29.32 19.03
N TYR A 115 -16.11 -28.86 17.94
CA TYR A 115 -15.72 -29.21 16.57
C TYR A 115 -14.46 -28.48 16.10
N ARG A 116 -13.43 -29.24 15.72
CA ARG A 116 -12.14 -28.77 15.20
C ARG A 116 -12.29 -27.76 14.05
N HIS A 117 -13.08 -28.11 13.03
CA HIS A 117 -13.28 -27.28 11.85
C HIS A 117 -13.89 -25.91 12.21
N ARG A 118 -14.87 -25.89 13.12
CA ARG A 118 -15.47 -24.64 13.58
C ARG A 118 -14.48 -23.78 14.37
N ARG A 119 -13.61 -24.38 15.20
CA ARG A 119 -12.53 -23.63 15.88
C ARG A 119 -11.54 -23.02 14.91
N ASP A 120 -11.18 -23.75 13.84
CA ASP A 120 -10.28 -23.26 12.79
C ASP A 120 -10.85 -22.01 12.10
N LEU A 121 -12.12 -22.07 11.67
CA LEU A 121 -12.81 -20.94 11.05
C LEU A 121 -12.92 -19.74 11.99
N ILE A 122 -13.24 -19.98 13.27
CA ILE A 122 -13.29 -18.91 14.27
C ILE A 122 -11.90 -18.29 14.47
N ALA A 123 -10.83 -19.09 14.52
CA ALA A 123 -9.47 -18.56 14.66
C ALA A 123 -9.07 -17.67 13.47
N ARG A 124 -9.46 -18.03 12.25
CA ARG A 124 -9.26 -17.20 11.05
C ARG A 124 -10.02 -15.88 11.18
N ALA A 125 -11.32 -15.94 11.48
CA ALA A 125 -12.13 -14.74 11.69
C ALA A 125 -11.57 -13.84 12.81
N ASP A 126 -11.10 -14.43 13.91
CA ASP A 126 -10.47 -13.70 15.02
C ASP A 126 -9.17 -13.02 14.56
N ILE A 127 -8.35 -13.61 13.68
CA ILE A 127 -7.16 -12.97 13.09
C ILE A 127 -7.57 -11.78 12.20
N ILE A 128 -8.53 -12.00 11.30
CA ILE A 128 -9.00 -10.99 10.34
C ILE A 128 -9.60 -9.79 11.07
N ASN A 129 -10.50 -10.02 12.02
CA ASN A 129 -11.18 -8.95 12.75
C ASN A 129 -10.22 -8.14 13.64
N ARG A 130 -9.19 -8.78 14.22
CA ARG A 130 -8.17 -8.10 15.03
C ARG A 130 -7.21 -7.25 14.20
N ALA A 131 -7.02 -7.59 12.93
CA ALA A 131 -6.13 -6.86 12.04
C ALA A 131 -6.73 -5.52 11.58
N HIS A 132 -8.05 -5.31 11.74
CA HIS A 132 -8.78 -4.14 11.21
C HIS A 132 -8.42 -3.80 9.76
N PRO A 133 -8.50 -4.77 8.82
CA PRO A 133 -8.01 -4.58 7.47
C PRO A 133 -8.91 -3.63 6.66
N ASP A 134 -8.31 -2.98 5.67
CA ASP A 134 -9.06 -2.32 4.59
C ASP A 134 -9.75 -3.34 3.68
N LEU A 135 -9.15 -4.53 3.53
CA LEU A 135 -9.63 -5.61 2.66
C LEU A 135 -9.25 -7.00 3.22
N PHE A 136 -10.18 -7.94 3.11
CA PHE A 136 -10.01 -9.36 3.34
C PHE A 136 -10.66 -10.16 2.21
#